data_AF-A0A7K9EWQ2-F1
#
_entry.id   AF-A0A7K9EWQ2-F1
#
_cell.length_a   1.000
_cell.length_b   1.000
_cell.length_c   1.000
_cell.angle_alpha   90.00
_cell.angle_beta   90.00
_cell.angle_gamma   90.00
#
_symmetry.space_group_name_H-M   'P 1'
#
loop_
_entity.id
_entity.type
_entity.pdbx_description
1 polymer ?
#
loop_
_entity_poly.entity_id
_entity_poly.type
_entity_poly.pdbx_seq_one_letter_code
_entity_poly.pdbx_strand_id
1 'polypeptide(L)'
;GKSFDPTFMLSCAVSNIICSIVFGKRYDYKDKKFLSLMNNLNNIFEMVNSHWGQLYRMFSKIMYYLPGPHNRIFTEFDALKAFVAEEVKMHQASLDPSSPQDFIDCFLSKMQEEKELPDSSFHMKNLVTTTFDLFAAGTETTSTTIRYGLLLLLKYPKIQ
;
A
#
# COMPACT_ATOMS: atom_id res chain seq x y z
N GLY A 1 26.25 -17.47 -2.58
CA GLY A 1 25.68 -16.20 -3.05
C GLY A 1 25.63 -16.18 -4.56
N LYS A 2 24.45 -16.36 -5.15
CA LYS A 2 24.22 -16.09 -6.58
C LYS A 2 23.71 -14.64 -6.72
N SER A 3 23.96 -13.99 -7.86
CA SER A 3 23.40 -12.67 -8.15
C SER A 3 21.88 -12.71 -8.17
N PHE A 4 21.23 -11.70 -7.59
CA PHE A 4 19.78 -11.56 -7.57
C PHE A 4 19.40 -10.07 -7.44
N ASP A 5 18.18 -9.73 -7.83
CA ASP A 5 17.60 -8.41 -7.59
C ASP A 5 16.89 -8.39 -6.21
N PRO A 6 17.32 -7.54 -5.26
CA PRO A 6 16.74 -7.49 -3.93
C PRO A 6 15.39 -6.76 -3.86
N THR A 7 14.93 -6.10 -4.93
CA THR A 7 13.76 -5.21 -4.93
C THR A 7 12.52 -5.86 -4.32
N PHE A 8 12.05 -6.97 -4.89
CA PHE A 8 10.83 -7.64 -4.40
C PHE A 8 11.02 -8.26 -3.03
N MET A 9 12.20 -8.81 -2.72
CA MET A 9 12.46 -9.43 -1.43
C MET A 9 12.39 -8.42 -0.29
N LEU A 10 13.01 -7.25 -0.47
CA LEU A 10 12.98 -6.18 0.52
C LEU A 10 11.59 -5.56 0.65
N SER A 11 10.90 -5.31 -0.47
CA SER A 11 9.51 -4.84 -0.43
C SER A 11 8.61 -5.83 0.31
N CYS A 12 8.66 -7.13 -0.01
CA CYS A 12 7.87 -8.15 0.70
C CYS A 12 8.16 -8.19 2.21
N ALA A 13 9.44 -8.03 2.61
CA ALA A 13 9.83 -8.04 4.00
C ALA A 13 9.23 -6.87 4.78
N VAL A 14 9.37 -5.65 4.25
CA VAL A 14 8.80 -4.43 4.83
C VAL A 14 7.28 -4.47 4.81
N SER A 15 6.68 -4.83 3.66
CA SER A 15 5.24 -4.90 3.51
C SER A 15 4.60 -5.87 4.47
N ASN A 16 5.24 -7.00 4.76
CA ASN A 16 4.72 -7.95 5.73
C ASN A 16 4.66 -7.41 7.16
N ILE A 17 5.46 -6.40 7.51
CA ILE A 17 5.35 -5.72 8.80
C ILE A 17 4.05 -4.90 8.81
N ILE A 18 3.83 -4.04 7.81
CA ILE A 18 2.61 -3.23 7.77
C ILE A 18 1.36 -4.09 7.53
N CYS A 19 1.43 -5.19 6.77
CA CYS A 19 0.33 -6.15 6.63
C CYS A 19 -0.04 -6.80 7.96
N SER A 20 0.92 -7.11 8.83
CA SER A 20 0.60 -7.69 10.14
C SER A 20 -0.13 -6.70 11.06
N ILE A 21 0.15 -5.40 10.91
CA ILE A 21 -0.51 -4.33 11.67
C ILE A 21 -1.89 -4.02 11.09
N VAL A 22 -2.01 -4.07 9.77
CA VAL A 22 -3.19 -3.58 9.06
C VAL A 22 -4.21 -4.66 8.75
N PHE A 23 -3.77 -5.87 8.39
CA PHE A 23 -4.59 -7.01 7.98
C PHE A 23 -4.50 -8.21 8.95
N GLY A 24 -3.80 -8.04 10.09
CA GLY A 24 -3.60 -9.10 11.08
C GLY A 24 -2.75 -10.29 10.59
N LYS A 25 -2.18 -10.22 9.38
CA LYS A 25 -1.51 -11.36 8.74
C LYS A 25 -0.30 -10.99 7.90
N ARG A 26 0.51 -12.00 7.61
CA ARG A 26 1.68 -11.92 6.73
C ARG A 26 1.46 -12.83 5.52
N TYR A 27 1.91 -12.39 4.37
CA TYR A 27 1.85 -13.12 3.11
C TYR A 27 3.14 -13.87 2.84
N ASP A 28 3.03 -15.03 2.19
CA ASP A 28 4.20 -15.75 1.67
C ASP A 28 4.88 -14.91 0.58
N TYR A 29 6.21 -14.97 0.50
CA TYR A 29 6.98 -14.20 -0.47
C TYR A 29 6.76 -14.66 -1.92
N LYS A 30 6.12 -15.82 -2.11
CA LYS A 30 5.72 -16.37 -3.41
C LYS A 30 4.21 -16.22 -3.66
N ASP A 31 3.47 -15.62 -2.73
CA ASP A 31 2.05 -15.35 -2.94
C ASP A 31 1.87 -14.43 -4.15
N LYS A 32 1.18 -14.92 -5.17
CA LYS A 32 1.04 -14.21 -6.45
C LYS A 32 0.21 -12.93 -6.31
N LYS A 33 -0.78 -12.92 -5.42
CA LYS A 33 -1.65 -11.76 -5.20
C LYS A 33 -0.86 -10.66 -4.50
N PHE A 34 -0.07 -11.03 -3.50
CA PHE A 34 0.83 -10.12 -2.80
C PHE A 34 1.94 -9.57 -3.70
N LEU A 35 2.56 -10.41 -4.52
CA LEU A 35 3.55 -9.96 -5.50
C LEU A 35 2.96 -9.01 -6.55
N SER A 36 1.72 -9.27 -7.01
CA SER A 36 1.00 -8.33 -7.88
C SER A 36 0.84 -6.98 -7.17
N LEU A 37 0.42 -7.00 -5.90
CA LEU A 37 0.22 -5.79 -5.10
C LEU A 37 1.50 -4.96 -4.96
N MET A 38 2.65 -5.62 -4.73
CA MET A 38 3.97 -4.98 -4.73
C MET A 38 4.29 -4.35 -6.08
N ASN A 39 3.96 -5.05 -7.17
CA ASN A 39 4.17 -4.51 -8.51
C ASN A 39 3.28 -3.28 -8.78
N ASN A 40 2.01 -3.32 -8.34
CA ASN A 40 1.10 -2.17 -8.46
C ASN A 40 1.65 -0.95 -7.70
N LEU A 41 2.18 -1.15 -6.48
CA LEU A 41 2.80 -0.07 -5.70
C LEU A 41 4.03 0.52 -6.40
N ASN A 42 4.96 -0.32 -6.87
CA ASN A 42 6.12 0.14 -7.62
C ASN A 42 5.71 0.95 -8.86
N ASN A 43 4.73 0.47 -9.64
CA ASN A 43 4.21 1.18 -10.81
C ASN A 43 3.64 2.55 -10.47
N ILE A 44 2.88 2.66 -9.37
CA ILE A 44 2.34 3.94 -8.88
C ILE A 44 3.48 4.88 -8.53
N PHE A 45 4.46 4.43 -7.75
CA PHE A 45 5.60 5.26 -7.33
C PHE A 45 6.43 5.72 -8.53
N GLU A 46 6.73 4.84 -9.48
CA GLU A 46 7.40 5.20 -10.72
C GLU A 46 6.62 6.25 -11.51
N MET A 47 5.30 6.06 -11.64
CA MET A 47 4.45 7.00 -12.37
C MET A 47 4.39 8.38 -11.70
N VAL A 48 4.18 8.44 -10.39
CA VAL A 48 4.13 9.69 -9.61
C VAL A 48 5.45 10.46 -9.69
N ASN A 49 6.58 9.75 -9.71
CA ASN A 49 7.91 10.35 -9.81
C ASN A 49 8.36 10.64 -11.25
N SER A 50 7.62 10.17 -12.26
CA SER A 50 7.92 10.41 -13.67
C SER A 50 7.54 11.83 -14.13
N HIS A 51 8.05 12.25 -15.28
CA HIS A 51 7.64 13.50 -15.93
C HIS A 51 6.12 13.58 -16.16
N TRP A 52 5.47 12.47 -16.47
CA TRP A 52 4.01 12.39 -16.63
C TRP A 52 3.27 12.64 -15.31
N GLY A 53 3.75 12.06 -14.21
CA GLY A 53 3.21 12.31 -12.87
C GLY A 53 3.37 13.77 -12.44
N GLN A 54 4.52 14.36 -12.71
CA GLN A 54 4.75 15.80 -12.44
C GLN A 54 3.82 16.70 -13.26
N LEU A 55 3.66 16.42 -14.56
CA LEU A 55 2.71 17.15 -15.42
C LEU A 55 1.27 17.00 -14.93
N TYR A 56 0.85 15.78 -14.54
CA TYR A 56 -0.48 15.55 -13.97
C TYR A 56 -0.70 16.34 -12.69
N ARG A 57 0.31 16.42 -11.81
CA ARG A 57 0.24 17.20 -10.58
C ARG A 57 0.07 18.70 -10.84
N MET A 58 0.75 19.24 -11.85
CA MET A 58 0.67 20.67 -12.19
C MET A 58 -0.60 21.03 -12.96
N PHE A 59 -1.07 20.15 -13.85
CA PHE A 59 -2.13 20.45 -14.83
C PHE A 59 -3.25 19.40 -14.82
N SER A 60 -3.66 18.94 -13.64
CA SER A 60 -4.59 17.81 -13.46
C SER A 60 -5.88 17.94 -14.30
N LYS A 61 -6.50 19.13 -14.33
CA LYS A 61 -7.73 19.39 -15.10
C LYS A 61 -7.56 19.19 -16.60
N ILE A 62 -6.38 19.44 -17.15
CA ILE A 62 -6.08 19.26 -18.57
C ILE A 62 -5.65 17.81 -18.81
N MET A 63 -4.72 17.32 -17.99
CA MET A 63 -4.12 15.99 -18.12
C MET A 63 -5.16 14.87 -17.96
N TYR A 64 -6.23 15.09 -17.20
CA TYR A 64 -7.35 14.15 -17.08
C TYR A 64 -8.00 13.79 -18.42
N TYR A 65 -8.06 14.74 -19.37
CA TYR A 65 -8.66 14.52 -20.68
C TYR A 65 -7.66 14.07 -21.76
N LEU A 66 -6.36 14.10 -21.46
CA LEU A 66 -5.32 13.73 -22.42
C LEU A 66 -5.01 12.23 -22.36
N PRO A 67 -4.82 11.57 -23.51
CA PRO A 67 -4.29 10.21 -23.54
C PRO A 67 -2.82 10.21 -23.08
N GLY A 68 -2.41 9.14 -22.41
CA GLY A 68 -1.03 9.01 -21.96
C GLY A 68 -0.86 7.92 -20.91
N PRO A 69 0.39 7.57 -20.59
CA PRO A 69 0.70 6.53 -19.62
C PRO A 69 0.27 6.88 -18.19
N HIS A 70 0.08 8.17 -17.87
CA HIS A 70 -0.44 8.61 -16.57
C HIS A 70 -1.81 8.02 -16.26
N ASN A 71 -2.64 7.73 -17.26
CA ASN A 71 -3.97 7.15 -17.05
C ASN A 71 -3.91 5.73 -16.48
N ARG A 72 -2.78 5.01 -16.62
CA ARG A 72 -2.60 3.68 -16.02
C ARG A 72 -2.62 3.73 -14.49
N ILE A 73 -2.22 4.86 -13.89
CA ILE A 73 -2.15 4.99 -12.43
C ILE A 73 -3.49 4.71 -11.75
N PHE A 74 -4.61 5.07 -12.39
CA PHE A 74 -5.96 4.85 -11.86
C PHE A 74 -6.27 3.37 -11.75
N THR A 75 -5.94 2.58 -12.78
CA THR A 75 -6.12 1.13 -12.73
C THR A 75 -5.24 0.45 -11.69
N GLU A 76 -4.03 0.97 -11.45
CA GLU A 76 -3.15 0.47 -10.38
C GLU A 76 -3.76 0.76 -8.99
N PHE A 77 -4.25 1.99 -8.77
CA PHE A 77 -4.94 2.36 -7.53
C PHE A 77 -6.23 1.56 -7.31
N ASP A 78 -7.01 1.32 -8.36
CA ASP A 78 -8.26 0.55 -8.27
C ASP A 78 -7.98 -0.91 -7.88
N ALA A 79 -6.93 -1.53 -8.42
CA ALA A 79 -6.51 -2.88 -8.03
C ALA A 79 -6.11 -2.95 -6.54
N LEU A 80 -5.35 -1.98 -6.05
CA LEU A 80 -4.95 -1.88 -4.64
C LEU A 80 -6.14 -1.65 -3.71
N LYS A 81 -7.08 -0.77 -4.07
CA LYS A 81 -8.31 -0.56 -3.29
C LYS A 81 -9.22 -1.78 -3.31
N ALA A 82 -9.31 -2.49 -4.42
CA ALA A 82 -10.07 -3.73 -4.51
C ALA A 82 -9.51 -4.82 -3.58
N PHE A 83 -8.18 -4.95 -3.53
CA PHE A 83 -7.50 -5.83 -2.59
C PHE A 83 -7.84 -5.48 -1.14
N VAL A 84 -7.71 -4.21 -0.76
CA VAL A 84 -8.05 -3.73 0.59
C VAL A 84 -9.52 -3.97 0.91
N ALA A 85 -10.43 -3.72 -0.03
CA ALA A 85 -11.85 -3.94 0.17
C ALA A 85 -12.19 -5.43 0.39
N GLU A 86 -11.46 -6.36 -0.23
CA GLU A 86 -11.59 -7.79 0.02
C GLU A 86 -11.12 -8.17 1.44
N GLU A 87 -9.98 -7.63 1.87
CA GLU A 87 -9.50 -7.80 3.26
C GLU A 87 -10.52 -7.27 4.26
N VAL A 88 -11.04 -6.07 4.05
CA VAL A 88 -12.07 -5.48 4.92
C VAL A 88 -13.32 -6.36 5.00
N LYS A 89 -13.78 -6.93 3.88
CA LYS A 89 -14.93 -7.85 3.88
C LYS A 89 -14.67 -9.10 4.71
N MET A 90 -13.46 -9.65 4.68
CA MET A 90 -13.10 -10.80 5.50
C MET A 90 -13.15 -10.45 6.99
N HIS A 91 -12.60 -9.31 7.38
CA HIS A 91 -12.62 -8.85 8.77
C HIS A 91 -14.06 -8.57 9.25
N GLN A 92 -14.90 -7.95 8.41
CA GLN A 92 -16.33 -7.76 8.73
C GLN A 92 -17.06 -9.08 9.01
N ALA A 93 -16.72 -10.16 8.30
CA ALA A 93 -17.35 -11.46 8.48
C ALA A 93 -16.92 -12.18 9.77
N SER A 94 -15.74 -11.85 10.31
CA SER A 94 -15.16 -12.50 11.50
C SER A 94 -14.93 -11.55 12.67
N LEU A 95 -15.47 -10.33 12.63
CA LEU A 95 -15.22 -9.29 13.62
C LEU A 95 -15.69 -9.72 15.00
N ASP A 96 -14.79 -9.67 15.97
CA ASP A 96 -15.09 -9.71 17.40
C ASP A 96 -14.79 -8.32 18.01
N PRO A 97 -15.82 -7.49 18.26
CA PRO A 97 -15.63 -6.16 18.84
C PRO A 97 -14.96 -6.16 20.22
N SER A 98 -14.95 -7.30 20.92
CA SER A 98 -14.32 -7.41 22.24
C SER A 98 -12.81 -7.68 22.17
N SER A 99 -12.29 -8.05 20.99
CA SER A 99 -10.89 -8.44 20.79
C SER A 99 -10.39 -8.05 19.39
N PRO A 100 -10.27 -6.74 19.06
CA PRO A 100 -9.76 -6.30 17.77
C PRO A 100 -8.31 -6.73 17.57
N GLN A 101 -7.97 -7.32 16.42
CA GLN A 101 -6.66 -7.94 16.19
C GLN A 101 -5.69 -7.04 15.42
N ASP A 102 -6.24 -6.10 14.64
CA ASP A 102 -5.49 -5.24 13.73
C ASP A 102 -6.22 -3.92 13.47
N PHE A 103 -5.63 -3.09 12.62
CA PHE A 103 -6.17 -1.78 12.25
C PHE A 103 -7.60 -1.86 11.69
N ILE A 104 -7.90 -2.85 10.85
CA ILE A 104 -9.22 -2.95 10.21
C ILE A 104 -10.27 -3.26 11.28
N ASP A 105 -10.00 -4.22 12.17
CA ASP A 105 -10.90 -4.54 13.27
C ASP A 105 -11.14 -3.34 14.20
N CYS A 106 -10.08 -2.61 14.54
CA CYS A 106 -10.17 -1.39 15.34
C CYS A 106 -11.08 -0.34 14.67
N PHE A 107 -10.89 -0.12 13.37
CA PHE A 107 -11.67 0.84 12.61
C PHE A 107 -13.14 0.42 12.48
N LEU A 108 -13.40 -0.87 12.22
CA LEU A 108 -14.76 -1.42 12.13
C LEU A 108 -15.49 -1.32 13.46
N SER A 109 -14.80 -1.62 14.58
CA SER A 109 -15.36 -1.47 15.93
C SER A 109 -15.72 0.00 16.20
N LYS A 110 -14.83 0.93 15.85
CA LYS A 110 -15.08 2.36 15.98
C LYS A 110 -16.25 2.85 15.11
N MET A 111 -16.36 2.34 13.89
CA MET A 111 -17.49 2.61 13.00
C MET A 111 -18.83 2.13 13.59
N GLN A 112 -18.83 1.03 14.34
CA GLN A 112 -20.02 0.55 15.04
C GLN A 112 -20.38 1.41 16.26
N GLU A 113 -19.39 1.88 17.01
CA GLU A 113 -19.59 2.81 18.14
C GLU A 113 -20.19 4.16 17.68
N GLU A 114 -19.74 4.67 16.53
CA GLU A 114 -20.12 5.98 16.01
C GLU A 114 -21.25 5.95 14.98
N LYS A 115 -21.94 4.82 14.81
CA LYS A 115 -22.96 4.64 13.76
C LYS A 115 -24.11 5.66 13.77
N GLU A 116 -24.42 6.24 14.94
CA GLU A 116 -25.48 7.24 15.11
C GLU A 116 -24.98 8.68 14.94
N LEU A 117 -23.68 8.89 14.71
CA LEU A 117 -23.07 10.21 14.49
C LEU A 117 -23.05 10.51 12.97
N PRO A 118 -23.87 11.45 12.48
CA PRO A 118 -24.00 11.72 11.04
C PRO A 118 -22.71 12.27 10.41
N ASP A 119 -21.87 12.95 11.20
CA ASP A 119 -20.60 13.54 10.75
C ASP A 119 -19.37 12.68 11.09
N SER A 120 -19.57 11.39 11.38
CA SER A 120 -18.45 10.49 11.69
C SER A 120 -17.51 10.32 10.48
N SER A 121 -16.21 10.39 10.75
CA SER A 121 -15.17 10.07 9.77
C SER A 121 -14.95 8.56 9.62
N PHE A 122 -15.55 7.74 10.48
CA PHE A 122 -15.46 6.29 10.46
C PHE A 122 -16.55 5.74 9.56
N HIS A 123 -16.24 5.62 8.27
CA HIS A 123 -17.11 5.01 7.28
C HIS A 123 -16.29 4.19 6.28
N MET A 124 -16.96 3.33 5.52
CA MET A 124 -16.29 2.32 4.67
C MET A 124 -15.30 2.89 3.65
N LYS A 125 -15.64 4.02 3.02
CA LYS A 125 -14.73 4.70 2.10
C LYS A 125 -13.42 5.13 2.77
N ASN A 126 -13.50 5.68 3.99
CA ASN A 126 -12.31 6.11 4.72
C ASN A 126 -11.52 4.90 5.25
N LEU A 127 -12.19 3.83 5.69
CA LEU A 127 -11.52 2.59 6.05
C LEU A 127 -10.64 2.09 4.90
N VAL A 128 -11.21 1.92 3.70
CA VAL A 128 -10.46 1.44 2.53
C VAL A 128 -9.33 2.41 2.15
N THR A 129 -9.60 3.72 2.12
CA THR A 129 -8.58 4.71 1.76
C THR A 129 -7.45 4.77 2.78
N THR A 130 -7.74 4.84 4.08
CA THR A 130 -6.71 4.91 5.13
C THR A 130 -5.91 3.62 5.22
N THR A 131 -6.55 2.46 5.08
CA THR A 131 -5.86 1.16 5.03
C THR A 131 -4.88 1.10 3.85
N PHE A 132 -5.33 1.54 2.67
CA PHE A 132 -4.48 1.69 1.49
C PHE A 132 -3.31 2.64 1.75
N ASP A 133 -3.56 3.82 2.31
CA ASP A 133 -2.54 4.83 2.58
C ASP A 133 -1.46 4.30 3.53
N LEU A 134 -1.87 3.65 4.63
CA LEU A 134 -0.94 3.03 5.59
C LEU A 134 -0.09 1.95 4.91
N PHE A 135 -0.72 1.06 4.16
CA PHE A 135 -0.04 -0.03 3.46
C PHE A 135 0.97 0.49 2.42
N ALA A 136 0.57 1.45 1.58
CA ALA A 136 1.41 2.02 0.54
C ALA A 136 2.58 2.81 1.13
N ALA A 137 2.32 3.69 2.11
CA ALA A 137 3.34 4.52 2.74
C ALA A 137 4.37 3.69 3.50
N GLY A 138 3.91 2.70 4.28
CA GLY A 138 4.78 1.84 5.08
C GLY A 138 5.66 0.91 4.24
N THR A 139 5.17 0.49 3.07
CA THR A 139 5.89 -0.39 2.15
C THR A 139 6.99 0.34 1.39
N GLU A 140 6.64 1.30 0.54
CA GLU A 140 7.54 1.70 -0.55
C GLU A 140 8.68 2.62 -0.10
N THR A 141 8.41 3.51 0.84
CA THR A 141 9.42 4.46 1.34
C THR A 141 10.54 3.72 2.06
N THR A 142 10.19 2.79 2.94
CA THR A 142 11.13 1.99 3.71
C THR A 142 11.88 1.00 2.82
N SER A 143 11.18 0.28 1.91
CA SER A 143 11.82 -0.69 1.00
C SER A 143 12.84 -0.01 0.08
N THR A 144 12.49 1.17 -0.45
CA THR A 144 13.37 1.96 -1.31
C THR A 144 14.56 2.50 -0.52
N THR A 145 14.35 2.98 0.70
CA THR A 145 15.44 3.47 1.57
C THR A 145 16.44 2.36 1.89
N ILE A 146 15.96 1.16 2.27
CA ILE A 146 16.83 0.01 2.55
C ILE A 146 17.58 -0.42 1.29
N ARG A 147 16.89 -0.51 0.15
CA ARG A 147 17.49 -0.85 -1.15
C ARG A 147 18.61 0.13 -1.52
N TYR A 148 18.37 1.43 -1.33
CA TYR A 148 19.37 2.46 -1.58
C TYR A 148 20.52 2.40 -0.56
N GLY A 149 20.22 2.13 0.70
CA GLY A 149 21.22 1.91 1.75
C GLY A 149 22.19 0.77 1.41
N LEU A 150 21.68 -0.38 0.95
CA LEU A 150 22.52 -1.50 0.50
C LEU A 150 23.40 -1.11 -0.68
N LEU A 151 22.86 -0.38 -1.67
CA LEU A 151 23.63 0.12 -2.80
C LEU A 151 24.78 1.04 -2.34
N LEU A 152 24.53 1.90 -1.35
CA LEU A 152 25.55 2.78 -0.78
C LEU A 152 26.63 1.99 -0.03
N LEU A 153 26.26 0.97 0.76
CA LEU A 153 27.23 0.11 1.45
C LEU A 153 28.13 -0.63 0.46
N LEU A 154 27.57 -1.13 -0.65
CA LEU A 154 28.37 -1.75 -1.72
C LEU A 154 29.33 -0.76 -2.40
N LYS A 155 28.91 0.50 -2.57
CA LYS A 155 29.74 1.57 -3.15
C LYS A 155 30.87 2.01 -2.19
N TYR A 156 30.63 1.97 -0.89
CA TYR A 156 31.56 2.43 0.14
C TYR A 156 31.90 1.32 1.14
N PRO A 157 32.68 0.30 0.73
CA PRO A 157 32.93 -0.91 1.52
C PRO A 157 33.72 -0.67 2.83
N LYS A 158 34.32 0.51 3.01
CA LYS A 158 34.97 0.90 4.28
C LYS A 158 33.97 1.29 5.38
N ILE A 159 32.71 1.54 5.01
CA ILE A 159 31.62 1.91 5.92
C ILE A 159 30.79 0.68 6.33
N GLN A 160 30.72 -0.34 5.46
CA GLN A 160 30.05 -1.62 5.71
C GLN A 160 30.69 -2.38 6.88
#